data_AF-A0A811VA86-F1
#
_entry.id   AF-A0A811VA86-F1
#
_cell.length_a   1.000
_cell.length_b   1.000
_cell.length_c   1.000
_cell.angle_alpha   90.00
_cell.angle_beta   90.00
_cell.angle_gamma   90.00
#
_symmetry.space_group_name_H-M   'P 1'
#
loop_
_entity.id
_entity.type
_entity.pdbx_description
1 polymer ?
#
loop_
_entity_poly.entity_id
_entity_poly.type
_entity_poly.pdbx_seq_one_letter_code
_entity_poly.pdbx_strand_id
1 'polypeptide(L)'
;MWEYMNSRKHVFVSTYDEGIRRVRTSKGKYALLMESPKNEYVNAREPCDTMKVGRNLDTKGFGIATPIGSPLRDPINLAVLSLKENGELIKLRNKWWYDKTECNLNKDNQETSRSELSLSNVAGIFYILIGGLLVAVFVAIIEFCFRRKASAQKANGSMLSSASGGGSHQRNSLTDAMHSKAKLTIQASREYDNGRVGYYPAGQLSAASEAETMHMNAHSQV
;
A
#
# COMPACT_ATOMS: atom_id res chain seq x y z
N MET A 1 -10.04 -10.12 29.82
CA MET A 1 -10.87 -10.51 28.64
C MET A 1 -12.24 -11.04 29.06
N TRP A 2 -12.31 -12.04 29.93
CA TRP A 2 -13.58 -12.60 30.41
C TRP A 2 -14.51 -11.53 31.01
N GLU A 3 -14.01 -10.65 31.89
CA GLU A 3 -14.84 -9.64 32.58
C GLU A 3 -15.54 -8.68 31.60
N TYR A 4 -14.82 -8.26 30.58
CA TYR A 4 -15.34 -7.44 29.50
C TYR A 4 -16.51 -8.14 28.77
N MET A 5 -16.34 -9.41 28.41
CA MET A 5 -17.41 -10.17 27.74
C MET A 5 -18.59 -10.41 28.69
N ASN A 6 -18.31 -10.76 29.95
CA ASN A 6 -19.35 -11.05 30.93
C ASN A 6 -20.20 -9.83 31.27
N SER A 7 -19.60 -8.63 31.32
CA SER A 7 -20.32 -7.37 31.51
C SER A 7 -21.24 -7.01 30.34
N ARG A 8 -21.03 -7.59 29.16
CA ARG A 8 -21.76 -7.28 27.91
C ARG A 8 -22.39 -8.54 27.33
N LYS A 9 -23.49 -8.99 27.93
CA LYS A 9 -24.13 -10.26 27.54
C LYS A 9 -24.49 -10.39 26.06
N HIS A 10 -24.75 -9.27 25.37
CA HIS A 10 -25.04 -9.24 23.93
C HIS A 10 -23.86 -9.67 23.02
N VAL A 11 -22.64 -9.83 23.54
CA VAL A 11 -21.49 -10.31 22.75
C VAL A 11 -21.44 -11.84 22.65
N PHE A 12 -22.17 -12.55 23.51
CA PHE A 12 -22.27 -14.00 23.44
C PHE A 12 -23.27 -14.41 22.35
N VAL A 13 -23.06 -15.60 21.82
CA VAL A 13 -23.92 -16.25 20.84
C VAL A 13 -24.22 -17.66 21.33
N SER A 14 -25.37 -18.19 20.94
CA SER A 14 -25.83 -19.51 21.40
C SER A 14 -25.26 -20.66 20.58
N THR A 15 -25.02 -20.42 19.29
CA THR A 15 -24.57 -21.43 18.33
C THR A 15 -23.41 -20.93 17.48
N TYR A 16 -22.63 -21.86 16.91
CA TYR A 16 -21.54 -21.51 16.02
C TYR A 16 -22.03 -20.79 14.76
N ASP A 17 -23.14 -21.22 14.17
CA ASP A 17 -23.64 -20.63 12.92
C ASP A 17 -24.11 -19.19 13.11
N GLU A 18 -24.76 -18.89 14.25
CA GLU A 18 -25.09 -17.53 14.65
C GLU A 18 -23.83 -16.65 14.79
N GLY A 19 -22.80 -17.17 15.47
CA GLY A 19 -21.52 -16.50 15.64
C GLY A 19 -20.81 -16.21 14.32
N ILE A 20 -20.72 -17.21 13.45
CA ILE A 20 -20.08 -17.10 12.13
C ILE A 20 -20.83 -16.07 11.28
N ARG A 21 -22.17 -16.15 11.21
CA ARG A 21 -22.98 -15.17 10.47
C ARG A 21 -22.77 -13.74 11.00
N ARG A 22 -22.66 -13.58 12.32
CA ARG A 22 -22.39 -12.29 12.95
C ARG A 22 -21.02 -11.74 12.57
N VAL A 23 -19.98 -12.56 12.53
CA VAL A 23 -18.64 -12.14 12.05
C VAL A 23 -18.74 -11.61 10.61
N ARG A 24 -19.37 -12.37 9.71
CA ARG A 24 -19.53 -12.01 8.29
C ARG A 24 -20.27 -10.69 8.09
N THR A 25 -21.35 -10.48 8.84
CA THR A 25 -22.20 -9.28 8.71
C THR A 25 -21.65 -8.03 9.41
N SER A 26 -20.72 -8.19 10.36
CA SER A 26 -20.22 -7.08 11.19
C SER A 26 -19.10 -6.27 10.55
N LYS A 27 -18.68 -6.58 9.31
CA LYS A 27 -17.66 -5.83 8.54
C LYS A 27 -16.38 -5.54 9.37
N GLY A 28 -15.86 -6.56 10.06
CA GLY A 28 -14.63 -6.47 10.87
C GLY A 28 -14.79 -5.88 12.28
N LYS A 29 -16.02 -5.54 12.73
CA LYS A 29 -16.27 -4.98 14.07
C LYS A 29 -16.55 -6.03 15.15
N TYR A 30 -16.64 -7.31 14.76
CA TYR A 30 -16.91 -8.43 15.66
C TYR A 30 -15.96 -9.57 15.33
N ALA A 31 -15.37 -10.16 16.38
CA ALA A 31 -14.55 -11.35 16.29
C ALA A 31 -15.18 -12.46 17.14
N LEU A 32 -15.13 -13.68 16.64
CA LEU A 32 -15.63 -14.86 17.34
C LEU A 32 -14.45 -15.69 17.85
N LEU A 33 -14.49 -16.04 19.13
CA LEU A 33 -13.58 -17.02 19.71
C LEU A 33 -14.24 -18.40 19.61
N MET A 34 -13.54 -19.34 18.98
CA MET A 34 -14.00 -20.72 18.79
C MET A 34 -12.80 -21.65 18.69
N GLU A 35 -13.05 -22.95 18.78
CA GLU A 35 -12.01 -23.98 18.69
C GLU A 35 -11.30 -23.95 17.33
N SER A 36 -9.97 -24.14 17.32
CA SER A 36 -9.16 -24.08 16.11
C SER A 36 -9.63 -25.02 14.98
N PRO A 37 -10.01 -26.29 15.20
CA PRO A 37 -10.45 -27.16 14.11
C PRO A 37 -11.72 -26.66 13.41
N LYS A 38 -12.67 -26.10 14.17
CA LYS A 38 -13.88 -25.53 13.56
C LYS A 38 -13.57 -24.23 12.83
N ASN A 39 -12.67 -23.39 13.36
CA ASN A 39 -12.21 -22.18 12.66
C ASN A 39 -11.55 -22.52 11.32
N GLU A 40 -10.58 -23.44 11.32
CA GLU A 40 -9.88 -23.88 10.10
C GLU A 40 -10.84 -24.49 9.08
N TYR A 41 -11.83 -25.27 9.53
CA TYR A 41 -12.86 -25.84 8.67
C TYR A 41 -13.73 -24.79 7.98
N VAL A 42 -14.16 -23.74 8.72
CA VAL A 42 -15.03 -22.69 8.18
C VAL A 42 -14.27 -21.80 7.19
N ASN A 43 -12.98 -21.53 7.45
CA ASN A 43 -12.14 -20.73 6.55
C ASN A 43 -11.84 -21.43 5.22
N ALA A 44 -11.90 -22.76 5.18
CA ALA A 44 -11.69 -23.55 3.97
C ALA A 44 -12.98 -23.71 3.12
N ARG A 45 -14.07 -23.02 3.48
CA ARG A 45 -15.40 -23.15 2.84
C ARG A 45 -15.94 -21.85 2.30
N GLU A 46 -16.81 -21.96 1.30
CA GLU A 46 -17.45 -20.79 0.71
C GLU A 46 -18.26 -19.99 1.77
N PRO A 47 -18.30 -18.65 1.66
CA PRO A 47 -17.70 -17.80 0.61
C PRO A 47 -16.26 -17.32 0.93
N CYS A 48 -15.48 -18.07 1.73
CA CYS A 48 -14.06 -17.77 2.00
C CYS A 48 -13.82 -16.38 2.62
N ASP A 49 -14.79 -15.89 3.37
CA ASP A 49 -14.85 -14.54 3.95
C ASP A 49 -14.40 -14.48 5.42
N THR A 50 -13.90 -15.58 5.96
CA THR A 50 -13.39 -15.69 7.33
C THR A 50 -11.92 -16.08 7.33
N MET A 51 -11.19 -15.65 8.36
CA MET A 51 -9.79 -16.02 8.53
C MET A 51 -9.45 -16.24 10.00
N LYS A 52 -8.50 -17.16 10.25
CA LYS A 52 -7.90 -17.37 11.56
C LYS A 52 -6.83 -16.29 11.78
N VAL A 53 -6.91 -15.59 12.92
CA VAL A 53 -5.93 -14.58 13.29
C VAL A 53 -5.21 -15.01 14.56
N GLY A 54 -3.88 -14.94 14.53
CA GLY A 54 -3.04 -15.25 15.68
C GLY A 54 -2.90 -16.74 16.01
N ARG A 55 -2.23 -17.00 17.13
CA ARG A 55 -1.99 -18.34 17.70
C ARG A 55 -3.15 -18.78 18.59
N ASN A 56 -3.24 -20.09 18.83
CA ASN A 56 -4.21 -20.65 19.76
C ASN A 56 -3.95 -20.10 21.18
N LEU A 57 -5.04 -19.81 21.91
CA LEU A 57 -4.97 -19.28 23.27
C LEU A 57 -4.62 -20.37 24.29
N ASP A 58 -5.07 -21.60 24.03
CA ASP A 58 -4.84 -22.79 24.82
C ASP A 58 -4.53 -23.99 23.93
N THR A 59 -4.06 -25.07 24.56
CA THR A 59 -3.85 -26.36 23.92
C THR A 59 -4.84 -27.34 24.53
N LYS A 60 -5.90 -27.64 23.78
CA LYS A 60 -6.94 -28.61 24.14
C LYS A 60 -7.04 -29.69 23.07
N GLY A 61 -7.59 -30.84 23.45
CA GLY A 61 -7.80 -31.98 22.55
C GLY A 61 -9.17 -32.61 22.77
N PHE A 62 -9.68 -33.25 21.72
CA PHE A 62 -10.88 -34.07 21.80
C PHE A 62 -10.54 -35.51 22.20
N GLY A 63 -11.46 -36.14 22.94
CA GLY A 63 -11.36 -37.54 23.33
C GLY A 63 -12.71 -38.24 23.16
N ILE A 64 -12.67 -39.57 23.09
CA ILE A 64 -13.87 -40.41 23.04
C ILE A 64 -14.32 -40.67 24.49
N ALA A 65 -15.53 -40.24 24.84
CA ALA A 65 -16.09 -40.45 26.16
C ALA A 65 -16.78 -41.82 26.25
N THR A 66 -16.59 -42.51 27.37
CA THR A 66 -17.32 -43.74 27.73
C THR A 66 -17.88 -43.60 29.14
N PRO A 67 -18.99 -44.29 29.49
CA PRO A 67 -19.48 -44.31 30.86
C PRO A 67 -18.41 -44.80 31.83
N ILE A 68 -18.44 -44.26 33.06
CA ILE A 68 -17.50 -44.66 34.11
C ILE A 68 -17.67 -46.17 34.37
N GLY A 69 -16.56 -46.91 34.37
CA GLY A 69 -16.55 -48.37 34.54
C GLY A 69 -16.89 -49.18 33.29
N SER A 70 -17.06 -48.54 32.12
CA SER A 70 -17.33 -49.27 30.88
C SER A 70 -16.16 -50.18 30.48
N PRO A 71 -16.41 -51.46 30.13
CA PRO A 71 -15.37 -52.37 29.65
C PRO A 71 -14.80 -51.95 28.28
N LEU A 72 -15.45 -51.01 27.58
CA LEU A 72 -15.00 -50.49 26.29
C LEU A 72 -13.88 -49.46 26.41
N ARG A 73 -13.63 -48.92 27.61
CA ARG A 73 -12.67 -47.84 27.82
C ARG A 73 -11.27 -48.22 27.35
N ASP A 74 -10.76 -49.36 27.82
CA ASP A 74 -9.39 -49.80 27.52
C ASP A 74 -9.22 -50.25 26.06
N PRO A 75 -10.12 -51.06 25.47
CA PRO A 75 -10.07 -51.38 24.04
C PRO A 75 -10.11 -50.16 23.12
N ILE A 76 -11.00 -49.19 23.39
CA ILE A 76 -11.09 -47.96 22.57
C ILE A 76 -9.81 -47.13 22.71
N ASN A 77 -9.26 -47.01 23.92
CA ASN A 77 -8.05 -46.25 24.13
C ASN A 77 -6.85 -46.85 23.37
N LEU A 78 -6.70 -48.18 23.39
CA LEU A 78 -5.67 -48.89 22.63
C LEU A 78 -5.88 -48.74 21.11
N ALA A 79 -7.13 -48.82 20.64
CA ALA A 79 -7.45 -48.61 19.22
C ALA A 79 -7.08 -47.19 18.75
N VAL A 80 -7.42 -46.16 19.54
CA VAL A 80 -7.06 -44.77 19.23
C VAL A 80 -5.55 -44.57 19.21
N LEU A 81 -4.82 -45.20 20.14
CA LEU A 81 -3.36 -45.15 20.17
C LEU A 81 -2.77 -45.75 18.88
N SER A 82 -3.25 -46.93 18.48
CA SER A 82 -2.84 -47.59 17.24
C SER A 82 -3.11 -46.74 16.00
N LEU A 83 -4.30 -46.13 15.89
CA LEU A 83 -4.66 -45.22 14.78
C LEU A 83 -3.77 -43.97 14.73
N LYS A 84 -3.32 -43.48 15.89
CA LYS A 84 -2.42 -42.34 16.00
C LYS A 84 -1.00 -42.72 15.55
N GLU A 85 -0.47 -43.85 16.01
CA GLU A 85 0.86 -44.35 15.64
C GLU A 85 0.95 -44.71 14.15
N ASN A 86 -0.10 -45.29 13.59
CA ASN A 86 -0.18 -45.62 12.16
C ASN A 86 -0.38 -44.37 11.27
N GLY A 87 -0.63 -43.19 11.84
CA GLY A 87 -0.85 -41.95 11.10
C GLY A 87 -2.21 -41.85 10.39
N GLU A 88 -3.13 -42.80 10.63
CA GLU A 88 -4.46 -42.78 9.99
C GLU A 88 -5.28 -41.54 10.37
N LEU A 89 -5.15 -41.08 11.62
CA LEU A 89 -5.83 -39.86 12.08
C LEU A 89 -5.38 -38.62 11.28
N ILE A 90 -4.10 -38.54 10.91
CA ILE A 90 -3.55 -37.44 10.10
C ILE A 90 -4.11 -37.54 8.68
N LYS A 91 -4.15 -38.74 8.11
CA LYS A 91 -4.75 -38.99 6.79
C LYS A 91 -6.23 -38.59 6.75
N LEU A 92 -6.99 -38.92 7.80
CA LEU A 92 -8.39 -38.51 7.94
C LEU A 92 -8.52 -36.99 8.07
N ARG A 93 -7.68 -36.33 8.88
CA ARG A 93 -7.67 -34.86 8.99
C ARG A 93 -7.46 -34.23 7.61
N ASN A 94 -6.45 -34.66 6.88
CA ASN A 94 -6.15 -34.08 5.56
C ASN A 94 -7.30 -34.27 4.57
N LYS A 95 -7.89 -35.46 4.55
CA LYS A 95 -9.04 -35.78 3.71
C LYS A 95 -10.27 -34.90 3.97
N TRP A 96 -10.52 -34.54 5.23
CA TRP A 96 -11.74 -33.81 5.60
C TRP A 96 -11.56 -32.29 5.70
N TRP A 97 -10.35 -31.81 5.95
CA TRP A 97 -10.05 -30.36 6.07
C TRP A 97 -9.38 -29.77 4.84
N TYR A 98 -8.42 -30.46 4.22
CA TYR A 98 -7.59 -29.88 3.16
C TYR A 98 -8.03 -30.34 1.77
N ASP A 99 -8.27 -31.65 1.58
CA ASP A 99 -8.61 -32.20 0.26
C ASP A 99 -10.01 -31.78 -0.21
N LYS A 100 -10.88 -31.37 0.73
CA LYS A 100 -12.26 -30.94 0.48
C LYS A 100 -12.45 -29.43 0.67
N THR A 101 -11.39 -28.64 0.54
CA THR A 101 -11.51 -27.18 0.57
C THR A 101 -12.33 -26.69 -0.62
N GLU A 102 -13.31 -25.84 -0.35
CA GLU A 102 -14.13 -25.19 -1.38
C GLU A 102 -13.49 -23.86 -1.80
N CYS A 103 -12.64 -23.30 -0.95
CA CYS A 103 -11.88 -22.09 -1.21
C CYS A 103 -10.71 -22.36 -2.16
N ASN A 104 -10.87 -21.95 -3.42
CA ASN A 104 -9.79 -21.94 -4.40
C ASN A 104 -8.98 -20.64 -4.26
N LEU A 105 -7.96 -20.65 -3.41
CA LEU A 105 -6.98 -19.55 -3.27
C LEU A 105 -6.30 -19.18 -4.60
N ASN A 106 -6.37 -20.06 -5.61
CA ASN A 106 -5.81 -19.85 -6.95
C ASN A 106 -6.75 -19.14 -7.93
N LYS A 107 -8.08 -19.17 -7.73
CA LYS A 107 -9.01 -18.47 -8.64
C LYS A 107 -9.02 -16.97 -8.38
N ASP A 108 -9.00 -16.56 -7.11
CA ASP A 108 -8.95 -15.15 -6.77
C ASP A 108 -7.61 -14.53 -7.15
N ASN A 109 -6.49 -15.23 -6.91
CA ASN A 109 -5.18 -14.71 -7.34
C ASN A 109 -5.03 -14.65 -8.86
N GLN A 110 -5.59 -15.56 -9.66
CA GLN A 110 -5.39 -15.48 -11.12
C GLN A 110 -6.19 -14.36 -11.79
N GLU A 111 -7.32 -13.93 -11.21
CA GLU A 111 -8.09 -12.77 -11.70
C GLU A 111 -7.72 -11.45 -11.01
N THR A 112 -7.20 -11.46 -9.76
CA THR A 112 -6.77 -10.23 -9.05
C THR A 112 -5.26 -9.99 -8.98
N SER A 113 -4.40 -10.92 -9.44
CA SER A 113 -2.94 -10.73 -9.53
C SER A 113 -2.46 -10.27 -10.91
N ARG A 114 -3.34 -9.74 -11.76
CA ARG A 114 -2.89 -8.60 -12.53
C ARG A 114 -2.83 -7.44 -11.56
N SER A 115 -1.62 -7.13 -11.12
CA SER A 115 -1.25 -5.82 -10.60
C SER A 115 -1.48 -4.77 -11.70
N GLU A 116 -2.72 -4.63 -12.15
CA GLU A 116 -3.19 -3.44 -12.83
C GLU A 116 -3.07 -2.34 -11.78
N LEU A 117 -2.18 -1.38 -12.03
CA LEU A 117 -2.16 -0.11 -11.34
C LEU A 117 -3.57 0.49 -11.45
N SER A 118 -4.43 0.14 -10.50
CA SER A 118 -5.82 0.59 -10.49
C SER A 118 -5.80 2.10 -10.56
N LEU A 119 -6.64 2.66 -11.42
CA LEU A 119 -6.83 4.10 -11.60
C LEU A 119 -7.03 4.81 -10.26
N SER A 120 -7.55 4.13 -9.24
CA SER A 120 -7.69 4.63 -7.86
C SER A 120 -6.37 5.07 -7.21
N ASN A 121 -5.25 4.40 -7.51
CA ASN A 121 -3.94 4.79 -7.00
C ASN A 121 -3.36 5.99 -7.77
N VAL A 122 -3.70 6.13 -9.06
CA VAL A 122 -3.23 7.22 -9.95
C VAL A 122 -4.13 8.47 -9.86
N ALA A 123 -5.36 8.31 -9.36
CA ALA A 123 -6.36 9.38 -9.21
C ALA A 123 -5.82 10.59 -8.45
N GLY A 124 -4.95 10.38 -7.46
CA GLY A 124 -4.29 11.45 -6.71
C GLY A 124 -3.55 12.46 -7.59
N ILE A 125 -2.89 11.99 -8.66
CA ILE A 125 -2.15 12.85 -9.59
C ILE A 125 -3.11 13.73 -10.41
N PHE A 126 -4.23 13.17 -10.87
CA PHE A 126 -5.25 13.92 -11.60
C PHE A 126 -5.88 15.04 -10.76
N TYR A 127 -6.13 14.79 -9.47
CA TYR A 127 -6.65 15.82 -8.57
C TYR A 127 -5.66 16.99 -8.36
N ILE A 128 -4.37 16.70 -8.24
CA ILE A 128 -3.33 17.74 -8.09
C ILE A 128 -3.25 18.60 -9.36
N LEU A 129 -3.34 17.99 -10.56
CA LEU A 129 -3.31 18.73 -11.82
C LEU A 129 -4.51 19.67 -11.98
N ILE A 130 -5.73 19.20 -11.69
CA ILE A 130 -6.94 20.02 -11.76
C ILE A 130 -6.89 21.14 -10.72
N GLY A 131 -6.47 20.83 -9.49
CA GLY A 131 -6.29 21.83 -8.43
C GLY A 131 -5.28 22.91 -8.81
N GLY A 132 -4.12 22.51 -9.36
CA GLY A 132 -3.07 23.44 -9.82
C GLY A 132 -3.56 24.36 -10.94
N LEU A 133 -4.31 23.83 -11.90
CA LEU A 133 -4.91 24.62 -12.99
C LEU A 133 -5.90 25.67 -12.45
N LEU A 134 -6.78 25.28 -11.54
CA LEU A 134 -7.76 26.19 -10.94
C LEU A 134 -7.09 27.33 -10.15
N VAL A 135 -6.05 27.01 -9.37
CA VAL A 135 -5.29 28.01 -8.61
C VAL A 135 -4.57 28.98 -9.55
N ALA A 136 -3.95 28.47 -10.63
CA ALA A 136 -3.28 29.33 -11.62
C ALA A 136 -4.26 30.30 -12.29
N VAL A 137 -5.45 29.82 -12.68
CA VAL A 137 -6.52 30.67 -13.25
C VAL A 137 -7.00 31.71 -12.23
N PHE A 138 -7.17 31.32 -10.96
CA PHE A 138 -7.60 32.24 -9.90
C PHE A 138 -6.58 33.36 -9.65
N VAL A 139 -5.29 33.02 -9.58
CA VAL A 139 -4.21 34.01 -9.45
C VAL A 139 -4.17 34.96 -10.65
N ALA A 140 -4.35 34.44 -11.87
CA ALA A 140 -4.41 35.26 -13.08
C ALA A 140 -5.58 36.26 -13.07
N ILE A 141 -6.77 35.85 -12.61
CA ILE A 141 -7.94 36.72 -12.47
C ILE A 141 -7.67 37.81 -11.42
N ILE A 142 -7.09 37.45 -10.28
CA ILE A 142 -6.75 38.40 -9.22
C ILE A 142 -5.77 39.46 -9.72
N GLU A 143 -4.66 39.04 -10.34
CA GLU A 143 -3.69 39.97 -10.93
C GLU A 143 -4.34 40.89 -11.97
N PHE A 144 -5.20 40.34 -12.82
CA PHE A 144 -5.89 41.10 -13.84
C PHE A 144 -6.82 42.16 -13.26
N CYS A 145 -7.58 41.82 -12.21
CA CYS A 145 -8.42 42.76 -11.49
C CYS A 145 -7.60 43.87 -10.80
N PHE A 146 -6.48 43.52 -10.16
CA PHE A 146 -5.60 44.51 -9.53
C PHE A 146 -4.93 45.43 -10.54
N ARG A 147 -4.41 44.91 -11.65
CA ARG A 147 -3.80 45.71 -12.73
C ARG A 147 -4.81 46.65 -13.38
N ARG A 148 -6.05 46.19 -13.63
CA ARG A 148 -7.12 47.06 -14.15
C ARG A 148 -7.45 48.21 -13.21
N LYS A 149 -7.55 47.96 -11.90
CA LYS A 149 -7.79 49.02 -10.90
C LYS A 149 -6.61 49.99 -10.76
N ALA A 150 -5.38 49.50 -10.75
CA ALA A 150 -4.18 50.34 -10.66
C ALA A 150 -3.98 51.23 -11.91
N SER A 151 -4.27 50.70 -13.11
CA SER A 151 -4.21 51.47 -14.35
C SER A 151 -5.33 52.51 -14.45
N ALA A 152 -6.53 52.22 -13.94
CA ALA A 152 -7.62 53.21 -13.86
C ALA A 152 -7.31 54.36 -12.88
N GLN A 153 -6.60 54.09 -11.78
CA GLN A 153 -6.17 55.15 -10.85
C GLN A 153 -5.07 56.05 -11.43
N LYS A 154 -4.20 55.53 -12.32
CA LYS A 154 -3.22 56.37 -13.03
C LYS A 154 -3.85 57.29 -14.09
N ALA A 155 -4.99 56.89 -14.68
CA ALA A 155 -5.73 57.75 -15.61
C ALA A 155 -6.50 58.89 -14.91
N ASN A 156 -7.00 58.66 -13.68
CA ASN A 156 -7.72 59.69 -12.92
C ASN A 156 -6.79 60.63 -12.11
N GLY A 157 -5.53 60.24 -11.88
CA GLY A 157 -4.53 61.05 -11.17
C GLY A 157 -3.76 62.04 -12.06
N SER A 158 -3.82 61.93 -13.39
CA SER A 158 -3.09 62.83 -14.30
C SER A 158 -3.92 63.97 -14.90
N MET A 159 -5.18 64.14 -14.49
CA MET A 159 -6.06 65.19 -15.02
C MET A 159 -6.15 66.44 -14.13
N LEU A 160 -5.35 66.55 -13.05
CA LEU A 160 -5.36 67.70 -12.13
C LEU A 160 -4.05 68.50 -12.03
N SER A 161 -3.11 68.32 -12.97
CA SER A 161 -1.88 69.13 -13.01
C SER A 161 -1.47 69.47 -14.44
N SER A 162 -2.26 70.31 -15.13
CA SER A 162 -1.84 71.00 -16.36
C SER A 162 -2.75 72.21 -16.62
N ALA A 163 -2.79 73.15 -15.67
CA ALA A 163 -3.36 74.48 -15.90
C ALA A 163 -2.47 75.55 -15.25
N SER A 164 -1.24 75.68 -15.74
CA SER A 164 -0.46 76.93 -15.62
C SER A 164 0.84 76.87 -16.44
N GLY A 165 0.92 77.70 -17.48
CA GLY A 165 2.13 78.46 -17.80
C GLY A 165 3.19 77.81 -18.69
N GLY A 166 3.08 78.06 -20.00
CA GLY A 166 4.10 78.66 -20.88
C GLY A 166 5.57 78.20 -20.88
N GLY A 167 6.07 77.86 -22.09
CA GLY A 167 7.34 78.40 -22.58
C GLY A 167 8.59 77.51 -22.64
N SER A 168 8.77 76.83 -23.78
CA SER A 168 10.02 76.66 -24.57
C SER A 168 11.25 75.87 -24.05
N HIS A 169 11.82 75.10 -25.00
CA HIS A 169 13.19 74.56 -25.13
C HIS A 169 13.67 73.33 -24.32
N GLN A 170 13.70 72.19 -25.05
CA GLN A 170 14.91 71.40 -25.35
C GLN A 170 15.54 70.51 -24.26
N ARG A 171 15.29 69.19 -24.31
CA ARG A 171 16.32 68.13 -24.52
C ARG A 171 15.76 66.70 -24.35
N ASN A 172 15.91 65.93 -25.43
CA ASN A 172 16.23 64.51 -25.60
C ASN A 172 16.11 63.55 -24.39
N SER A 173 15.32 62.48 -24.55
CA SER A 173 15.82 61.10 -24.42
C SER A 173 14.79 60.12 -24.98
N LEU A 174 14.90 59.84 -26.28
CA LEU A 174 14.19 58.78 -27.00
C LEU A 174 15.24 58.05 -27.84
N THR A 175 16.11 57.26 -27.19
CA THR A 175 16.98 56.27 -27.86
C THR A 175 17.49 55.27 -26.84
N ASP A 176 16.90 54.07 -26.84
CA ASP A 176 17.48 52.74 -26.57
C ASP A 176 16.36 51.83 -26.01
N ALA A 177 16.06 50.64 -26.53
CA ALA A 177 16.63 49.89 -27.62
C ALA A 177 15.54 48.93 -28.10
N MET A 178 15.02 49.17 -29.30
CA MET A 178 14.47 48.10 -30.13
C MET A 178 15.44 47.92 -31.30
N HIS A 179 15.58 46.66 -31.70
CA HIS A 179 16.24 46.19 -32.93
C HIS A 179 17.71 45.78 -32.83
N SER A 180 17.94 44.48 -32.55
CA SER A 180 18.91 43.67 -33.32
C SER A 180 18.93 42.20 -32.90
N LYS A 181 18.55 41.35 -33.87
CA LYS A 181 19.03 39.97 -34.13
C LYS A 181 18.33 38.80 -33.44
N ALA A 182 17.29 38.32 -34.12
CA ALA A 182 17.20 36.90 -34.45
C ALA A 182 18.07 36.61 -35.68
N LYS A 183 19.07 35.71 -35.58
CA LYS A 183 19.39 34.68 -36.58
C LYS A 183 20.49 33.73 -36.10
N LEU A 184 20.22 32.43 -36.29
CA LEU A 184 21.07 31.26 -36.10
C LEU A 184 22.45 31.38 -36.79
N THR A 185 23.44 30.56 -36.39
CA THR A 185 24.11 29.50 -37.22
C THR A 185 25.43 29.01 -36.58
N ILE A 186 25.44 27.75 -36.13
CA ILE A 186 26.39 26.64 -36.38
C ILE A 186 27.94 26.86 -36.33
N GLN A 187 28.58 25.89 -35.64
CA GLN A 187 29.95 25.32 -35.74
C GLN A 187 31.21 26.06 -35.25
N ALA A 188 31.84 25.37 -34.30
CA ALA A 188 33.18 24.79 -34.33
C ALA A 188 34.45 25.65 -34.21
N SER A 189 35.30 25.15 -33.32
CA SER A 189 36.76 25.25 -33.27
C SER A 189 37.39 26.59 -32.91
N ARG A 190 37.98 26.63 -31.71
CA ARG A 190 39.43 26.81 -31.53
C ARG A 190 39.77 26.42 -30.07
N GLU A 191 40.51 25.34 -29.84
CA GLU A 191 41.98 25.28 -29.95
C GLU A 191 42.64 26.06 -28.79
N TYR A 192 42.99 25.32 -27.74
CA TYR A 192 43.96 25.73 -26.74
C TYR A 192 44.93 24.57 -26.55
N ASP A 193 46.07 24.69 -27.20
CA ASP A 193 47.25 23.85 -27.00
C ASP A 193 48.10 24.49 -25.90
N ASN A 194 48.50 23.70 -24.91
CA ASN A 194 49.85 23.75 -24.34
C ASN A 194 50.04 22.70 -23.24
N GLY A 195 51.16 21.98 -23.30
CA GLY A 195 51.87 21.60 -22.07
C GLY A 195 52.06 20.11 -21.78
N ARG A 196 52.69 19.42 -22.72
CA ARG A 196 53.44 18.16 -22.60
C ARG A 196 54.23 17.98 -21.28
N VAL A 197 53.89 16.99 -20.45
CA VAL A 197 54.83 16.13 -19.71
C VAL A 197 54.20 14.75 -19.58
N GLY A 198 54.85 13.73 -20.14
CA GLY A 198 54.39 12.35 -20.10
C GLY A 198 54.89 11.60 -18.86
N TYR A 199 54.22 10.50 -18.53
CA TYR A 199 54.79 9.21 -18.15
C TYR A 199 53.64 8.19 -18.02
N TYR A 200 53.68 7.12 -18.82
CA TYR A 200 53.07 5.82 -18.54
C TYR A 200 54.25 4.84 -18.41
N PRO A 201 54.20 3.80 -17.54
CA PRO A 201 53.46 2.59 -17.92
C PRO A 201 52.84 1.74 -16.80
N ALA A 202 51.87 0.92 -17.23
CA ALA A 202 51.57 -0.49 -16.96
C ALA A 202 51.64 -1.13 -15.55
N GLY A 203 50.63 -1.98 -15.26
CA GLY A 203 50.74 -3.20 -14.43
C GLY A 203 49.74 -3.25 -13.27
N GLN A 204 48.60 -3.94 -13.36
CA GLN A 204 48.35 -5.36 -13.05
C GLN A 204 48.38 -5.74 -11.54
N LEU A 205 47.24 -6.26 -11.03
CA LEU A 205 46.94 -7.12 -9.85
C LEU A 205 45.68 -6.59 -9.11
N SER A 206 44.51 -7.26 -9.12
CA SER A 206 44.10 -8.53 -8.47
C SER A 206 43.62 -8.38 -7.02
N ALA A 207 42.63 -9.23 -6.67
CA ALA A 207 41.99 -9.51 -5.37
C ALA A 207 40.66 -8.74 -5.16
N ALA A 208 39.47 -9.37 -5.21
CA ALA A 208 38.89 -10.53 -4.49
C ALA A 208 38.19 -10.14 -3.18
N SER A 209 37.16 -10.96 -2.83
CA SER A 209 36.27 -10.97 -1.64
C SER A 209 35.12 -9.95 -1.65
N GLU A 210 33.85 -10.25 -1.37
CA GLU A 210 33.07 -11.43 -0.89
C GLU A 210 31.59 -11.10 -1.27
N ALA A 211 30.75 -11.95 -1.88
CA ALA A 211 30.15 -13.20 -1.41
C ALA A 211 29.36 -13.08 -0.10
N GLU A 212 28.07 -12.70 -0.19
CA GLU A 212 27.09 -12.98 0.87
C GLU A 212 26.08 -14.03 0.38
N THR A 213 26.16 -15.21 1.01
CA THR A 213 25.34 -16.39 0.79
C THR A 213 24.28 -16.44 1.91
N MET A 214 23.00 -16.43 1.57
CA MET A 214 21.94 -16.78 2.53
C MET A 214 21.84 -18.30 2.65
N HIS A 215 22.13 -18.83 3.83
CA HIS A 215 21.88 -20.22 4.20
C HIS A 215 20.95 -20.31 5.43
N MET A 216 19.91 -21.14 5.26
CA MET A 216 19.16 -21.95 6.24
C MET A 216 18.34 -21.28 7.36
N ASN A 217 17.05 -21.66 7.44
CA ASN A 217 16.69 -22.74 8.36
C ASN A 217 15.30 -23.33 8.09
N ALA A 218 15.29 -24.62 7.77
CA ALA A 218 14.18 -25.52 8.02
C ALA A 218 14.36 -26.06 9.46
N HIS A 219 13.30 -25.99 10.28
CA HIS A 219 13.21 -26.86 11.45
C HIS A 219 11.75 -27.19 11.76
N SER A 220 11.44 -28.47 11.55
CA SER A 220 10.40 -29.23 12.22
C SER A 220 10.60 -29.15 13.74
N GLN A 221 9.52 -29.13 14.53
CA GLN A 221 9.44 -29.89 15.77
C GLN A 221 7.98 -29.98 16.30
N VAL A 222 7.57 -31.26 16.44
CA VAL A 222 6.65 -31.92 17.39
C VAL A 222 5.21 -31.42 17.53
#